data_AF-A0A1V5SU13-F1
#
_entry.id   AF-A0A1V5SU13-F1
#
_cell.length_a   1.000
_cell.length_b   1.000
_cell.length_c   1.000
_cell.angle_alpha   90.00
_cell.angle_beta   90.00
_cell.angle_gamma   90.00
#
_symmetry.space_group_name_H-M   'P 1'
#
loop_
_entity.id
_entity.type
_entity.pdbx_description
1 polymer ?
#
loop_
_entity_poly.entity_id
_entity_poly.type
_entity_poly.pdbx_seq_one_letter_code
_entity_poly.pdbx_strand_id
1 'polypeptide(L)'
;MTKGLYIHIPFCRGRCRYCNFISIPDPAPEVRKGFFECLFNEIDHAHKKYGRLAFDSLYLGGGTPSFLTVGEITRLINRVRDAFEIGTVAEITFEWNPGDGDDEKLDLFRVLGVNRVSLGAQSFEDCLLERLGRRHRAHDTIVTLDKIRRAGISNISLDLMLRIPGQTHEDFRNSIARAVELEVSQVSLYDLEVHEETVFGELKNQNRLDLPAEHVHAAMYGTAISLLESAGYEHYEISNFAKPGFASKHNLIYWRNGEYLGLGPGSFSYLNGVRCQFARDMKNYFRKCEAGDWTNDIEDVLTDEEKETESFAMRLRLSGGVIPADFPALYPRIGERVRELLETGFLESAGDAIRLTAKGKFLPEDVFGFLLQKTETPGIR
;
A
#
# COMPACT_ATOMS: atom_id res chain seq x y z
N MET A 1 -21.47 4.33 -0.31
CA MET A 1 -20.04 4.67 -0.52
C MET A 1 -19.22 3.45 -0.19
N THR A 2 -18.18 3.16 -0.97
CA THR A 2 -17.31 1.99 -0.76
C THR A 2 -16.43 2.17 0.48
N LYS A 3 -16.29 1.13 1.32
CA LYS A 3 -15.42 1.17 2.51
C LYS A 3 -14.36 0.07 2.50
N GLY A 4 -13.19 0.38 3.06
CA GLY A 4 -12.10 -0.59 3.23
C GLY A 4 -11.91 -1.01 4.69
N LEU A 5 -11.57 -2.27 4.92
CA LEU A 5 -11.06 -2.77 6.19
C LEU A 5 -9.60 -3.19 5.99
N TYR A 6 -8.69 -2.58 6.73
CA TYR A 6 -7.27 -2.95 6.75
C TYR A 6 -6.92 -3.55 8.11
N ILE A 7 -6.19 -4.67 8.10
CA ILE A 7 -5.70 -5.30 9.33
C ILE A 7 -4.18 -5.45 9.22
N HIS A 8 -3.47 -4.77 10.11
CA HIS A 8 -2.02 -4.83 10.18
C HIS A 8 -1.56 -6.05 10.98
N ILE A 9 -0.80 -6.92 10.32
CA ILE A 9 -0.19 -8.11 10.92
C ILE A 9 1.31 -7.82 11.11
N PRO A 10 1.78 -7.57 12.34
CA PRO A 10 3.12 -7.07 12.59
C PRO A 10 4.16 -8.20 12.66
N PHE A 11 3.97 -9.33 11.98
CA PHE A 11 4.88 -10.48 12.11
C PHE A 11 5.62 -10.76 10.80
N CYS A 12 6.92 -10.99 10.90
CA CYS A 12 7.76 -11.40 9.77
C CYS A 12 8.66 -12.57 10.19
N ARG A 13 9.14 -13.38 9.24
CA ARG A 13 10.25 -14.34 9.51
C ARG A 13 11.60 -13.66 9.76
N GLY A 14 11.74 -12.42 9.35
CA GLY A 14 12.98 -11.65 9.43
C GLY A 14 12.76 -10.24 8.90
N ARG A 15 13.61 -9.31 9.32
CA ARG A 15 13.53 -7.90 8.92
C ARG A 15 14.38 -7.68 7.66
N CYS A 16 13.75 -7.15 6.61
CA CYS A 16 14.47 -6.69 5.41
C CYS A 16 15.29 -5.44 5.75
N ARG A 17 16.42 -5.22 5.06
CA ARG A 17 17.37 -4.14 5.40
C ARG A 17 16.84 -2.72 5.18
N TYR A 18 15.82 -2.58 4.34
CA TYR A 18 15.15 -1.31 4.02
C TYR A 18 13.84 -1.08 4.81
N CYS A 19 13.31 -2.12 5.47
CA CYS A 19 11.93 -2.10 5.94
C CYS A 19 11.76 -1.20 7.17
N ASN A 20 10.93 -0.16 7.03
CA ASN A 20 10.51 0.70 8.15
C ASN A 20 9.20 0.24 8.81
N PHE A 21 8.50 -0.74 8.23
CA PHE A 21 7.18 -1.12 8.71
C PHE A 21 7.22 -1.67 10.13
N ILE A 22 6.13 -1.44 10.86
CA ILE A 22 5.90 -1.96 12.19
C ILE A 22 5.85 -3.48 12.11
N SER A 23 6.94 -4.12 12.51
CA SER A 23 7.10 -5.56 12.36
C SER A 23 7.99 -6.13 13.47
N ILE A 24 7.64 -7.33 13.90
CA ILE A 24 8.34 -8.14 14.88
C ILE A 24 8.84 -9.38 14.13
N PRO A 25 10.16 -9.50 13.93
CA PRO A 25 10.74 -10.70 13.36
C PRO A 25 10.67 -11.85 14.36
N ASP A 26 10.16 -13.00 13.93
CA ASP A 26 10.10 -14.27 14.68
C ASP A 26 9.65 -14.09 16.16
N PRO A 27 8.42 -13.61 16.40
CA PRO A 27 7.95 -13.28 17.74
C PRO A 27 7.83 -14.54 18.61
N ALA A 28 8.16 -14.40 19.89
CA ALA A 28 7.89 -15.43 20.89
C ALA A 28 6.37 -15.78 20.95
N PRO A 29 6.00 -17.03 21.29
CA PRO A 29 4.60 -17.46 21.34
C PRO A 29 3.69 -16.55 22.19
N GLU A 30 4.20 -16.02 23.30
CA GLU A 30 3.47 -15.16 24.23
C GLU A 30 3.17 -13.79 23.59
N VAL A 31 4.13 -13.22 22.86
CA VAL A 31 3.95 -11.96 22.11
C VAL A 31 2.91 -12.16 21.02
N ARG A 32 2.99 -13.29 20.31
CA ARG A 32 2.05 -13.65 19.24
C ARG A 32 0.63 -13.81 19.78
N LYS A 33 0.48 -14.51 20.91
CA LYS A 33 -0.81 -14.68 21.60
C LYS A 33 -1.38 -13.35 22.07
N GLY A 34 -0.57 -12.54 22.78
CA GLY A 34 -1.00 -11.24 23.28
C GLY A 34 -1.43 -10.28 22.17
N PHE A 35 -0.81 -10.36 20.99
CA PHE A 35 -1.23 -9.58 19.83
C PHE A 35 -2.64 -9.97 19.38
N PHE A 36 -2.94 -11.25 19.22
CA PHE A 36 -4.27 -11.68 18.80
C PHE A 36 -5.35 -11.39 19.85
N GLU A 37 -5.04 -11.57 21.13
CA GLU A 37 -5.95 -11.15 22.22
C GLU A 37 -6.26 -9.65 22.11
N CYS A 38 -5.22 -8.84 21.88
CA CYS A 38 -5.42 -7.42 21.72
C CYS A 38 -6.23 -7.05 20.47
N LEU A 39 -5.87 -7.60 19.31
CA LEU A 39 -6.55 -7.36 18.05
C LEU A 39 -8.03 -7.75 18.11
N PHE A 40 -8.37 -8.85 18.78
CA PHE A 40 -9.77 -9.25 18.94
C PHE A 40 -10.54 -8.29 19.84
N ASN A 41 -9.93 -7.80 20.93
CA ASN A 41 -10.53 -6.78 21.77
C ASN A 41 -10.69 -5.44 21.02
N GLU A 42 -9.75 -5.08 20.15
CA GLU A 42 -9.83 -3.90 19.29
C GLU A 42 -10.99 -4.02 18.28
N ILE A 43 -11.14 -5.20 17.65
CA ILE A 43 -12.28 -5.50 16.77
C ILE A 43 -13.60 -5.33 17.53
N ASP A 44 -13.69 -5.82 18.76
CA ASP A 44 -14.89 -5.68 19.59
C ASP A 44 -15.17 -4.23 19.98
N HIS A 45 -14.12 -3.50 20.33
CA HIS A 45 -14.23 -2.08 20.62
C HIS A 45 -14.73 -1.31 19.40
N ALA A 46 -14.16 -1.57 18.22
CA ALA A 46 -14.58 -0.95 16.97
C ALA A 46 -16.03 -1.32 16.62
N HIS A 47 -16.44 -2.59 16.80
CA HIS A 47 -17.84 -3.01 16.63
C HIS A 47 -18.77 -2.25 17.59
N LYS A 48 -18.40 -2.11 18.87
CA LYS A 48 -19.18 -1.36 19.85
C LYS A 48 -19.30 0.12 19.49
N LYS A 49 -18.22 0.72 18.98
CA LYS A 49 -18.13 2.15 18.63
C LYS A 49 -18.90 2.49 17.34
N TYR A 50 -18.72 1.69 16.30
CA TYR A 50 -19.22 1.98 14.95
C TYR A 50 -20.39 1.09 14.51
N GLY A 51 -20.74 0.08 15.31
CA GLY A 51 -21.72 -0.94 14.95
C GLY A 51 -21.16 -1.94 13.93
N ARG A 52 -22.08 -2.65 13.27
CA ARG A 52 -21.76 -3.66 12.26
C ARG A 52 -21.53 -2.99 10.90
N LEU A 53 -20.38 -2.34 10.74
CA LEU A 53 -19.98 -1.71 9.47
C LEU A 53 -19.93 -2.74 8.32
N ALA A 54 -20.27 -2.28 7.12
CA ALA A 54 -20.14 -3.05 5.87
C ALA A 54 -18.91 -2.58 5.08
N PHE A 55 -18.10 -3.53 4.62
CA PHE A 55 -16.87 -3.30 3.88
C PHE A 55 -16.89 -3.96 2.50
N ASP A 56 -16.38 -3.22 1.50
CA ASP A 56 -16.23 -3.65 0.11
C ASP A 56 -14.84 -4.22 -0.17
N SER A 57 -13.92 -4.08 0.78
CA SER A 57 -12.62 -4.74 0.74
C SER A 57 -12.12 -5.07 2.15
N LEU A 58 -11.42 -6.19 2.26
CA LEU A 58 -10.63 -6.59 3.42
C LEU A 58 -9.20 -6.81 2.96
N TYR A 59 -8.24 -6.10 3.56
CA TYR A 59 -6.84 -6.21 3.23
C TYR A 59 -6.05 -6.62 4.49
N LEU A 60 -5.39 -7.78 4.43
CA LEU A 60 -4.44 -8.19 5.45
C LEU A 60 -3.03 -7.87 4.93
N GLY A 61 -2.32 -7.01 5.64
CA GLY A 61 -0.98 -6.54 5.25
C GLY A 61 -0.08 -6.24 6.44
N GLY A 62 1.02 -5.53 6.19
CA GLY A 62 1.89 -4.99 7.22
C GLY A 62 3.27 -5.64 7.22
N GLY A 63 3.54 -6.48 8.22
CA GLY A 63 4.72 -7.33 8.23
C GLY A 63 4.65 -8.39 7.15
N THR A 64 4.07 -9.55 7.47
CA THR A 64 3.91 -10.66 6.54
C THR A 64 2.73 -11.53 6.96
N PRO A 65 1.51 -11.26 6.46
CA PRO A 65 0.34 -12.09 6.73
C PRO A 65 0.53 -13.57 6.38
N SER A 66 1.33 -13.92 5.36
CA SER A 66 1.66 -15.31 5.00
C SER A 66 2.39 -16.08 6.09
N PHE A 67 2.94 -15.39 7.09
CA PHE A 67 3.54 -15.99 8.28
C PHE A 67 2.52 -16.40 9.35
N LEU A 68 1.25 -16.06 9.18
CA LEU A 68 0.17 -16.58 10.04
C LEU A 68 -0.07 -18.08 9.80
N THR A 69 -0.47 -18.79 10.85
CA THR A 69 -0.91 -20.19 10.75
C THR A 69 -2.35 -20.25 10.24
N VAL A 70 -2.76 -21.40 9.70
CA VAL A 70 -4.14 -21.67 9.26
C VAL A 70 -5.15 -21.36 10.37
N GLY A 71 -4.86 -21.77 11.61
CA GLY A 71 -5.73 -21.53 12.77
C GLY A 71 -5.87 -20.04 13.12
N GLU A 72 -4.80 -19.26 13.00
CA GLU A 72 -4.84 -17.82 13.28
C GLU A 72 -5.58 -17.04 12.21
N ILE A 73 -5.34 -17.35 10.93
CA ILE A 73 -6.07 -16.75 9.81
C ILE A 73 -7.57 -17.03 9.96
N THR A 74 -7.92 -18.28 10.25
CA THR A 74 -9.32 -18.70 10.45
C THR A 74 -9.98 -17.95 11.60
N ARG A 75 -9.32 -17.89 12.77
CA ARG A 75 -9.84 -17.18 13.94
C ARG A 75 -10.02 -15.69 13.66
N LEU A 76 -9.05 -15.07 12.99
CA LEU A 76 -9.11 -13.65 12.65
C LEU A 76 -10.26 -13.33 11.69
N ILE A 77 -10.35 -14.04 10.57
CA ILE A 77 -11.39 -13.78 9.57
C ILE A 77 -12.79 -14.08 10.14
N ASN A 78 -12.94 -15.12 10.95
CA ASN A 78 -14.21 -15.38 11.64
C ASN A 78 -14.56 -14.25 12.61
N ARG A 79 -13.60 -13.78 13.41
CA ARG A 79 -13.83 -12.65 14.33
C ARG A 79 -14.24 -11.38 13.59
N VAL A 80 -13.61 -11.09 12.46
CA VAL A 80 -13.97 -9.97 11.58
C VAL A 80 -15.41 -10.12 11.05
N ARG A 81 -15.79 -11.31 10.58
CA ARG A 81 -17.16 -11.59 10.08
C ARG A 81 -18.21 -11.57 11.19
N ASP A 82 -17.83 -11.88 12.42
CA ASP A 82 -18.73 -11.78 13.57
C ASP A 82 -18.99 -10.31 13.93
N ALA A 83 -17.97 -9.44 13.80
CA ALA A 83 -18.05 -8.02 14.15
C ALA A 83 -18.60 -7.14 13.01
N PHE A 84 -18.32 -7.49 11.75
CA PHE A 84 -18.57 -6.65 10.59
C PHE A 84 -19.21 -7.43 9.44
N GLU A 85 -19.80 -6.70 8.48
CA GLU A 85 -20.26 -7.26 7.22
C GLU A 85 -19.15 -7.12 6.16
N ILE A 86 -18.78 -8.24 5.54
CA ILE A 86 -17.89 -8.25 4.37
C ILE A 86 -18.77 -8.56 3.17
N GLY A 87 -18.83 -7.63 2.20
CA GLY A 87 -19.69 -7.77 1.03
C GLY A 87 -19.41 -9.05 0.26
N THR A 88 -20.44 -9.65 -0.35
CA THR A 88 -20.32 -10.91 -1.10
C THR A 88 -19.40 -10.83 -2.32
N VAL A 89 -19.21 -9.61 -2.85
CA VAL A 89 -18.31 -9.30 -3.97
C VAL A 89 -17.09 -8.47 -3.53
N ALA A 90 -16.83 -8.44 -2.22
CA ALA A 90 -15.71 -7.71 -1.65
C ALA A 90 -14.37 -8.27 -2.16
N GLU A 91 -13.40 -7.38 -2.34
CA GLU A 91 -12.01 -7.79 -2.55
C GLU A 91 -11.41 -8.21 -1.22
N ILE A 92 -10.99 -9.46 -1.08
CA ILE A 92 -10.27 -9.93 0.09
C ILE A 92 -8.82 -10.19 -0.34
N THR A 93 -7.94 -9.26 0.04
CA THR A 93 -6.52 -9.29 -0.28
C THR A 93 -5.72 -9.87 0.88
N PHE A 94 -4.73 -10.70 0.54
CA PHE A 94 -3.72 -11.17 1.45
C PHE A 94 -2.30 -10.89 0.92
N GLU A 95 -1.46 -10.21 1.70
CA GLU A 95 -0.04 -10.06 1.37
C GLU A 95 0.74 -11.35 1.65
N TRP A 96 1.64 -11.68 0.73
CA TRP A 96 2.38 -12.92 0.74
C TRP A 96 3.84 -12.71 0.36
N ASN A 97 4.76 -13.33 1.10
CA ASN A 97 6.17 -13.38 0.73
C ASN A 97 6.50 -14.70 0.01
N PRO A 98 7.26 -14.68 -1.10
CA PRO A 98 7.71 -15.90 -1.74
C PRO A 98 8.40 -16.86 -0.78
N GLY A 99 8.13 -18.16 -0.92
CA GLY A 99 8.68 -19.20 -0.03
C GLY A 99 7.97 -19.31 1.33
N ASP A 100 7.02 -18.42 1.64
CA ASP A 100 6.10 -18.64 2.75
C ASP A 100 4.93 -19.56 2.36
N GLY A 101 4.39 -20.21 3.38
CA GLY A 101 3.15 -20.97 3.34
C GLY A 101 3.24 -22.35 2.71
N ASP A 102 2.20 -23.11 2.99
CA ASP A 102 1.98 -24.48 2.56
C ASP A 102 0.67 -24.55 1.76
N ASP A 103 0.44 -25.70 1.14
CA ASP A 103 -0.75 -25.92 0.31
C ASP A 103 -2.04 -25.82 1.18
N GLU A 104 -1.95 -26.11 2.48
CA GLU A 104 -3.06 -26.02 3.43
C GLU A 104 -3.59 -24.58 3.60
N LYS A 105 -2.71 -23.57 3.67
CA LYS A 105 -3.13 -22.16 3.71
C LYS A 105 -3.85 -21.73 2.44
N LEU A 106 -3.41 -22.22 1.28
CA LEU A 106 -4.03 -21.88 0.00
C LEU A 106 -5.40 -22.56 -0.17
N ASP A 107 -5.57 -23.76 0.37
CA ASP A 107 -6.89 -24.39 0.43
C ASP A 107 -7.85 -23.61 1.34
N LEU A 108 -7.34 -23.10 2.48
CA LEU A 108 -8.11 -22.23 3.37
C LEU A 108 -8.57 -20.95 2.66
N PHE A 109 -7.79 -20.38 1.75
CA PHE A 109 -8.13 -19.14 1.06
C PHE A 109 -9.43 -19.23 0.27
N ARG A 110 -9.70 -20.38 -0.38
CA ARG A 110 -10.97 -20.64 -1.04
C ARG A 110 -12.15 -20.60 -0.06
N VAL A 111 -11.99 -21.23 1.10
CA VAL A 111 -13.02 -21.29 2.16
C VAL A 111 -13.29 -19.90 2.74
N LEU A 112 -12.23 -19.11 2.92
CA LEU A 112 -12.32 -17.76 3.47
C LEU A 112 -12.65 -16.69 2.41
N GLY A 113 -12.81 -17.07 1.14
CA GLY A 113 -13.17 -16.14 0.06
C GLY A 113 -12.05 -15.16 -0.31
N VAL A 114 -10.79 -15.47 0.04
CA VAL A 114 -9.63 -14.69 -0.42
C VAL A 114 -9.57 -14.79 -1.93
N ASN A 115 -9.59 -13.64 -2.60
CA ASN A 115 -9.70 -13.56 -4.04
C ASN A 115 -8.64 -12.67 -4.68
N ARG A 116 -7.71 -12.11 -3.88
CA ARG A 116 -6.53 -11.40 -4.35
C ARG A 116 -5.31 -11.69 -3.46
N VAL A 117 -4.14 -11.86 -4.08
CA VAL A 117 -2.85 -11.95 -3.36
C VAL A 117 -1.92 -10.84 -3.84
N SER A 118 -1.26 -10.14 -2.90
CA SER A 118 -0.11 -9.27 -3.21
C SER A 118 1.16 -10.02 -2.90
N LEU A 119 1.96 -10.34 -3.92
CA LEU A 119 3.17 -11.15 -3.79
C LEU A 119 4.41 -10.26 -3.81
N GLY A 120 5.09 -10.19 -2.66
CA GLY A 120 6.27 -9.38 -2.43
C GLY A 120 7.55 -9.92 -3.10
N ALA A 121 7.62 -9.93 -4.43
CA ALA A 121 8.76 -10.46 -5.17
C ALA A 121 10.01 -9.58 -5.07
N GLN A 122 9.82 -8.27 -5.11
CA GLN A 122 10.80 -7.17 -5.10
C GLN A 122 11.75 -7.15 -6.31
N SER A 123 12.33 -8.28 -6.70
CA SER A 123 13.22 -8.41 -7.85
C SER A 123 13.28 -9.88 -8.33
N PHE A 124 13.68 -10.09 -9.58
CA PHE A 124 14.04 -11.40 -10.10
C PHE A 124 15.56 -11.63 -10.18
N GLU A 125 16.35 -10.72 -9.61
CA GLU A 125 17.80 -10.87 -9.47
C GLU A 125 18.18 -11.27 -8.04
N ASP A 126 18.69 -12.49 -7.89
CA ASP A 126 19.01 -13.07 -6.57
C ASP A 126 20.01 -12.21 -5.78
N CYS A 127 20.98 -11.59 -6.45
CA CYS A 127 21.96 -10.72 -5.80
C CYS A 127 21.32 -9.46 -5.19
N LEU A 128 20.25 -8.94 -5.80
CA LEU A 128 19.48 -7.80 -5.31
C LEU A 128 18.57 -8.23 -4.16
N LEU A 129 17.96 -9.41 -4.24
CA LEU A 129 17.17 -9.99 -3.14
C LEU A 129 18.02 -10.19 -1.88
N GLU A 130 19.21 -10.79 -2.02
CA GLU A 130 20.17 -10.95 -0.91
C GLU A 130 20.58 -9.60 -0.33
N ARG A 131 20.74 -8.59 -1.18
CA ARG A 131 21.09 -7.23 -0.76
C ARG A 131 19.99 -6.55 0.04
N LEU A 132 18.73 -6.74 -0.35
CA LEU A 132 17.55 -6.29 0.40
C LEU A 132 17.36 -7.05 1.73
N GLY A 133 18.08 -8.15 1.94
CA GLY A 133 17.87 -9.06 3.07
C GLY A 133 16.64 -9.94 2.92
N ARG A 134 16.19 -10.17 1.67
CA ARG A 134 15.13 -11.12 1.37
C ARG A 134 15.65 -12.54 1.60
N ARG A 135 14.74 -13.42 2.04
CA ARG A 135 15.04 -14.82 2.37
C ARG A 135 14.68 -15.80 1.24
N HIS A 136 14.15 -15.27 0.15
CA HIS A 136 13.69 -15.99 -1.02
C HIS A 136 14.59 -15.67 -2.21
N ARG A 137 14.58 -16.56 -3.21
CA ARG A 137 15.20 -16.38 -4.53
C ARG A 137 14.14 -16.17 -5.60
N ALA A 138 14.54 -15.73 -6.78
CA ALA A 138 13.65 -15.53 -7.93
C ALA A 138 12.81 -16.79 -8.24
N HIS A 139 13.40 -17.98 -8.08
CA HIS A 139 12.71 -19.25 -8.26
C HIS A 139 11.54 -19.45 -7.29
N ASP A 140 11.69 -19.05 -6.03
CA ASP A 140 10.64 -19.19 -5.02
C ASP A 140 9.41 -18.34 -5.36
N THR A 141 9.61 -17.17 -5.98
CA THR A 141 8.52 -16.33 -6.49
C THR A 141 7.70 -17.08 -7.54
N ILE A 142 8.38 -17.72 -8.50
CA ILE A 142 7.73 -18.47 -9.59
C ILE A 142 6.93 -19.65 -9.01
N VAL A 143 7.54 -20.43 -8.11
CA VAL A 143 6.89 -21.56 -7.45
C VAL A 143 5.68 -21.11 -6.63
N THR A 144 5.81 -20.01 -5.88
CA THR A 144 4.72 -19.45 -5.07
C THR A 144 3.56 -19.00 -5.94
N LEU A 145 3.85 -18.31 -7.05
CA LEU A 145 2.85 -17.87 -8.02
C LEU A 145 2.06 -19.06 -8.59
N ASP A 146 2.76 -20.12 -8.99
CA ASP A 146 2.13 -21.34 -9.51
C ASP A 146 1.20 -21.99 -8.49
N LYS A 147 1.62 -22.03 -7.21
CA LYS A 147 0.78 -22.56 -6.13
C LYS A 147 -0.49 -21.73 -5.94
N ILE A 148 -0.37 -20.39 -5.89
CA ILE A 148 -1.52 -19.48 -5.77
C ILE A 148 -2.51 -19.70 -6.92
N ARG A 149 -2.01 -19.87 -8.15
CA ARG A 149 -2.85 -20.16 -9.32
C ARG A 149 -3.55 -21.51 -9.25
N ARG A 150 -2.84 -22.56 -8.82
CA ARG A 150 -3.44 -23.89 -8.57
C ARG A 150 -4.51 -23.85 -7.48
N ALA A 151 -4.40 -22.91 -6.55
CA ALA A 151 -5.43 -22.60 -5.56
C ALA A 151 -6.63 -21.82 -6.15
N GLY A 152 -6.64 -21.52 -7.46
CA GLY A 152 -7.74 -20.86 -8.14
C GLY A 152 -7.78 -19.35 -7.97
N ILE A 153 -6.71 -18.74 -7.45
CA ILE A 153 -6.60 -17.29 -7.34
C ILE A 153 -5.84 -16.77 -8.56
N SER A 154 -6.54 -16.02 -9.41
CA SER A 154 -5.98 -15.42 -10.62
C SER A 154 -5.64 -13.93 -10.45
N ASN A 155 -6.27 -13.24 -9.50
CA ASN A 155 -5.94 -11.86 -9.19
C ASN A 155 -4.70 -11.81 -8.29
N ILE A 156 -3.54 -11.65 -8.91
CA ILE A 156 -2.25 -11.63 -8.25
C ILE A 156 -1.54 -10.34 -8.62
N SER A 157 -1.24 -9.53 -7.61
CA SER A 157 -0.30 -8.43 -7.73
C SER A 157 1.11 -8.93 -7.47
N LEU A 158 2.06 -8.44 -8.26
CA LEU A 158 3.47 -8.67 -8.06
C LEU A 158 4.15 -7.36 -7.69
N ASP A 159 4.67 -7.30 -6.47
CA ASP A 159 5.34 -6.11 -5.96
C ASP A 159 6.81 -6.16 -6.37
N LEU A 160 7.26 -5.15 -7.11
CA LEU A 160 8.63 -4.99 -7.59
C LEU A 160 9.20 -3.66 -7.08
N MET A 161 10.50 -3.64 -6.84
CA MET A 161 11.21 -2.46 -6.38
C MET A 161 12.15 -1.92 -7.44
N LEU A 162 12.15 -0.60 -7.55
CA LEU A 162 13.17 0.18 -8.23
C LEU A 162 14.10 0.84 -7.20
N ARG A 163 15.27 1.28 -7.65
CA ARG A 163 16.30 1.91 -6.80
C ARG A 163 16.88 1.02 -5.70
N ILE A 164 16.88 -0.31 -5.91
CA ILE A 164 17.61 -1.23 -5.04
C ILE A 164 19.12 -0.90 -5.12
N PRO A 165 19.88 -0.89 -4.02
CA PRO A 165 21.28 -0.51 -4.09
C PRO A 165 22.10 -1.38 -5.04
N GLY A 166 22.84 -0.80 -5.98
CA GLY A 166 23.57 -1.51 -7.03
C GLY A 166 22.70 -2.14 -8.14
N GLN A 167 21.39 -1.84 -8.19
CA GLN A 167 20.50 -2.27 -9.27
C GLN A 167 20.79 -1.49 -10.54
N THR A 168 21.04 -2.21 -11.62
CA THR A 168 21.18 -1.63 -12.95
C THR A 168 19.83 -1.51 -13.65
N HIS A 169 19.77 -0.69 -14.70
CA HIS A 169 18.59 -0.60 -15.56
C HIS A 169 18.22 -1.96 -16.19
N GLU A 170 19.22 -2.79 -16.51
CA GLU A 170 19.05 -4.14 -17.05
C GLU A 170 18.32 -5.05 -16.06
N ASP A 171 18.79 -5.10 -14.80
CA ASP A 171 18.18 -5.90 -13.72
C ASP A 171 16.70 -5.57 -13.53
N PHE A 172 16.39 -4.27 -13.54
CA PHE A 172 15.01 -3.80 -13.42
C PHE A 172 14.18 -4.18 -14.65
N ARG A 173 14.71 -3.96 -15.87
CA ARG A 173 14.03 -4.34 -17.11
C ARG A 173 13.72 -5.83 -17.15
N ASN A 174 14.66 -6.67 -16.74
CA ASN A 174 14.47 -8.13 -16.65
C ASN A 174 13.35 -8.48 -15.66
N SER A 175 13.28 -7.79 -14.52
CA SER A 175 12.22 -8.00 -13.54
C SER A 175 10.83 -7.64 -14.08
N ILE A 176 10.71 -6.54 -14.84
CA ILE A 176 9.45 -6.16 -15.50
C ILE A 176 9.08 -7.15 -16.61
N ALA A 177 10.04 -7.52 -17.47
CA ALA A 177 9.82 -8.50 -18.53
C ALA A 177 9.32 -9.83 -17.95
N ARG A 178 9.92 -10.28 -16.84
CA ARG A 178 9.48 -11.48 -16.14
C ARG A 178 8.07 -11.35 -15.58
N ALA A 179 7.69 -10.21 -15.01
CA ALA A 179 6.32 -10.00 -14.54
C ALA A 179 5.30 -10.12 -15.68
N VAL A 180 5.64 -9.59 -16.86
CA VAL A 180 4.82 -9.70 -18.08
C VAL A 180 4.74 -11.16 -18.56
N GLU A 181 5.87 -11.86 -18.67
CA GLU A 181 5.93 -13.28 -19.03
C GLU A 181 5.10 -14.16 -18.10
N LEU A 182 5.11 -13.82 -16.81
CA LEU A 182 4.34 -14.53 -15.80
C LEU A 182 2.85 -14.23 -15.89
N GLU A 183 2.40 -13.25 -16.67
CA GLU A 183 0.99 -12.88 -16.85
C GLU A 183 0.25 -12.59 -15.53
N VAL A 184 0.90 -11.87 -14.60
CA VAL A 184 0.25 -11.44 -13.35
C VAL A 184 -0.84 -10.42 -13.62
N SER A 185 -1.89 -10.35 -12.79
CA SER A 185 -3.00 -9.42 -13.04
C SER A 185 -2.64 -7.97 -12.74
N GLN A 186 -1.69 -7.76 -11.84
CA GLN A 186 -1.23 -6.45 -11.41
C GLN A 186 0.28 -6.45 -11.13
N VAL A 187 0.92 -5.31 -11.36
CA VAL A 187 2.31 -5.04 -10.99
C VAL A 187 2.33 -3.76 -10.17
N SER A 188 2.92 -3.83 -8.98
CA SER A 188 3.13 -2.70 -8.08
C SER A 188 4.60 -2.32 -8.11
N LEU A 189 4.91 -1.05 -8.40
CA LEU A 189 6.27 -0.52 -8.46
C LEU A 189 6.51 0.40 -7.27
N TYR A 190 7.37 -0.05 -6.36
CA TYR A 190 7.77 0.69 -5.18
C TYR A 190 9.14 1.31 -5.39
N ASP A 191 9.22 2.63 -5.22
CA ASP A 191 10.50 3.31 -5.06
C ASP A 191 11.10 2.94 -3.69
N LEU A 192 12.37 2.54 -3.70
CA LEU A 192 13.08 2.27 -2.46
C LEU A 192 13.35 3.58 -1.74
N GLU A 193 12.59 3.81 -0.67
CA GLU A 193 12.84 4.87 0.28
C GLU A 193 13.83 4.43 1.37
N VAL A 194 14.79 5.30 1.67
CA VAL A 194 15.78 5.05 2.73
C VAL A 194 15.39 5.80 3.98
N HIS A 195 14.97 5.06 4.99
CA HIS A 195 14.64 5.59 6.31
C HIS A 195 15.81 5.47 7.27
N GLU A 196 16.06 6.50 8.07
CA GLU A 196 17.25 6.62 8.93
C GLU A 196 17.38 5.47 9.95
N GLU A 197 16.25 4.97 10.47
CA GLU A 197 16.20 3.90 11.48
C GLU A 197 16.44 2.49 10.90
N THR A 198 16.76 2.37 9.62
CA THR A 198 16.96 1.09 8.94
C THR A 198 18.44 0.79 8.71
N VAL A 199 18.77 -0.47 8.42
CA VAL A 199 20.14 -0.87 8.03
C VAL A 199 20.60 -0.06 6.81
N PHE A 200 19.71 0.21 5.87
CA PHE A 200 20.02 1.07 4.72
C PHE A 200 20.21 2.54 5.12
N GLY A 201 19.46 3.04 6.10
CA GLY A 201 19.69 4.36 6.71
C GLY A 201 21.10 4.48 7.30
N GLU A 202 21.52 3.51 8.10
CA GLU A 202 22.87 3.45 8.67
C GLU A 202 23.95 3.40 7.58
N LEU A 203 23.78 2.57 6.56
CA LEU A 203 24.73 2.47 5.44
C LEU A 203 24.79 3.76 4.63
N LYS A 204 23.66 4.45 4.41
CA LYS A 204 23.62 5.75 3.74
C LYS A 204 24.38 6.79 4.54
N ASN A 205 24.19 6.85 5.86
CA ASN A 205 24.90 7.77 6.76
C ASN A 205 26.42 7.52 6.78
N GLN A 206 26.85 6.30 6.48
CA GLN A 206 28.26 5.92 6.33
C GLN A 206 28.82 6.12 4.91
N ASN A 207 28.04 6.65 3.96
CA ASN A 207 28.37 6.71 2.53
C ASN A 207 28.70 5.34 1.91
N ARG A 208 28.02 4.28 2.39
CA ARG A 208 28.20 2.88 1.97
C ARG A 208 26.99 2.30 1.24
N LEU A 209 25.96 3.11 1.00
CA LEU A 209 24.78 2.71 0.25
C LEU A 209 24.86 3.25 -1.18
N ASP A 210 25.08 2.33 -2.13
CA ASP A 210 25.17 2.64 -3.56
C ASP A 210 23.78 2.66 -4.20
N LEU A 211 23.09 3.80 -4.14
CA LEU A 211 21.78 3.96 -4.77
C LEU A 211 21.92 4.33 -6.25
N PRO A 212 21.05 3.83 -7.14
CA PRO A 212 21.04 4.26 -8.54
C PRO A 212 20.89 5.78 -8.66
N ALA A 213 21.66 6.36 -9.59
CA ALA A 213 21.58 7.78 -9.89
C ALA A 213 20.20 8.15 -10.45
N GLU A 214 19.80 9.42 -10.29
CA GLU A 214 18.45 9.88 -10.64
C GLU A 214 18.08 9.70 -12.11
N HIS A 215 19.03 9.88 -13.03
CA HIS A 215 18.81 9.61 -14.45
C HIS A 215 18.57 8.11 -14.74
N VAL A 216 19.17 7.21 -13.97
CA VAL A 216 18.93 5.75 -14.07
C VAL A 216 17.52 5.44 -13.55
N HIS A 217 17.11 6.09 -12.46
CA HIS A 217 15.75 5.97 -11.93
C HIS A 217 14.69 6.40 -12.95
N ALA A 218 14.86 7.57 -13.57
CA ALA A 218 13.96 8.05 -14.63
C ALA A 218 13.87 7.06 -15.80
N ALA A 219 15.01 6.49 -16.21
CA ALA A 219 15.05 5.48 -17.27
C ALA A 219 14.33 4.18 -16.86
N MET A 220 14.48 3.72 -15.61
CA MET A 220 13.76 2.56 -15.07
C MET A 220 12.25 2.80 -15.13
N TYR A 221 11.76 3.91 -14.57
CA TYR A 221 10.33 4.21 -14.52
C TYR A 221 9.71 4.31 -15.92
N GLY A 222 10.36 5.01 -16.85
CA GLY A 222 9.91 5.07 -18.25
C GLY A 222 9.88 3.72 -18.95
N THR A 223 10.85 2.84 -18.64
CA THR A 223 10.88 1.48 -19.18
C THR A 223 9.74 0.62 -18.65
N ALA A 224 9.42 0.73 -17.36
CA ALA A 224 8.28 0.01 -16.79
C ALA A 224 6.96 0.42 -17.44
N ILE A 225 6.71 1.74 -17.57
CA ILE A 225 5.51 2.25 -18.24
C ILE A 225 5.42 1.66 -19.65
N SER A 226 6.48 1.81 -20.45
CA SER A 226 6.47 1.35 -21.84
C SER A 226 6.21 -0.15 -21.97
N LEU A 227 6.87 -0.99 -21.17
CA LEU A 227 6.73 -2.44 -21.25
C LEU A 227 5.36 -2.92 -20.74
N LEU A 228 4.89 -2.38 -19.62
CA LEU A 228 3.62 -2.79 -19.02
C LEU A 228 2.43 -2.32 -19.87
N GLU A 229 2.44 -1.08 -20.38
CA GLU A 229 1.38 -0.59 -21.27
C GLU A 229 1.37 -1.35 -22.60
N SER A 230 2.53 -1.64 -23.18
CA SER A 230 2.63 -2.46 -24.41
C SER A 230 2.13 -3.89 -24.18
N ALA A 231 2.25 -4.40 -22.94
CA ALA A 231 1.68 -5.68 -22.54
C ALA A 231 0.19 -5.58 -22.15
N GLY A 232 -0.45 -4.41 -22.28
CA GLY A 232 -1.88 -4.22 -22.00
C GLY A 232 -2.24 -4.05 -20.53
N TYR A 233 -1.30 -3.59 -19.69
CA TYR A 233 -1.61 -3.11 -18.35
C TYR A 233 -1.97 -1.62 -18.39
N GLU A 234 -2.95 -1.22 -17.59
CA GLU A 234 -3.35 0.16 -17.39
C GLU A 234 -2.61 0.74 -16.17
N HIS A 235 -1.92 1.87 -16.37
CA HIS A 235 -1.26 2.63 -15.29
C HIS A 235 -2.30 3.43 -14.49
N TYR A 236 -3.11 2.72 -13.70
CA TYR A 236 -4.34 3.26 -13.11
C TYR A 236 -4.09 4.28 -12.00
N GLU A 237 -2.93 4.24 -11.35
CA GLU A 237 -2.41 5.24 -10.40
C GLU A 237 -0.86 5.23 -10.40
N ILE A 238 -0.19 6.09 -9.62
CA ILE A 238 1.27 6.35 -9.68
C ILE A 238 2.14 5.09 -9.67
N SER A 239 1.91 4.16 -8.74
CA SER A 239 2.78 3.00 -8.50
C SER A 239 2.27 1.71 -9.13
N ASN A 240 1.00 1.62 -9.51
CA ASN A 240 0.34 0.36 -9.81
C ASN A 240 -0.19 0.31 -11.24
N PHE A 241 0.03 -0.84 -11.86
CA PHE A 241 -0.38 -1.20 -13.20
C PHE A 241 -1.23 -2.45 -13.14
N ALA A 242 -2.41 -2.46 -13.76
CA ALA A 242 -3.28 -3.63 -13.73
C ALA A 242 -3.83 -3.95 -15.11
N LYS A 243 -4.05 -5.24 -15.39
CA LYS A 243 -4.91 -5.63 -16.52
C LYS A 243 -6.31 -5.05 -16.31
N PRO A 244 -7.07 -4.76 -17.39
CA PRO A 244 -8.43 -4.24 -17.29
C PRO A 244 -9.29 -5.09 -16.35
N GLY A 245 -9.94 -4.44 -15.38
CA GLY A 245 -10.77 -5.09 -14.36
C GLY A 245 -10.04 -5.62 -13.12
N PHE A 246 -8.71 -5.52 -13.06
CA PHE A 246 -7.88 -6.00 -11.94
C PHE A 246 -7.23 -4.89 -11.10
N ALA A 247 -7.63 -3.64 -11.26
CA ALA A 247 -7.20 -2.56 -10.37
C ALA A 247 -7.62 -2.87 -8.92
N SER A 248 -6.71 -2.67 -7.96
CA SER A 248 -6.96 -3.00 -6.54
C SER A 248 -8.12 -2.15 -6.02
N LYS A 249 -9.22 -2.81 -5.64
CA LYS A 249 -10.39 -2.10 -5.08
C LYS A 249 -10.02 -1.41 -3.78
N HIS A 250 -9.21 -2.07 -2.95
CA HIS A 250 -8.74 -1.50 -1.69
C HIS A 250 -7.90 -0.23 -1.90
N ASN A 251 -6.94 -0.25 -2.83
CA ASN A 251 -6.12 0.94 -3.13
C ASN A 251 -6.98 2.08 -3.68
N LEU A 252 -7.94 1.77 -4.55
CA LEU A 252 -8.84 2.78 -5.11
C LEU A 252 -9.73 3.44 -4.06
N ILE A 253 -10.05 2.77 -2.95
CA ILE A 253 -10.76 3.40 -1.83
C ILE A 253 -9.90 4.52 -1.24
N TYR A 254 -8.63 4.27 -0.95
CA TYR A 254 -7.70 5.30 -0.45
C TYR A 254 -7.54 6.46 -1.42
N TRP A 255 -7.26 6.17 -2.70
CA TRP A 255 -7.03 7.20 -3.70
C TRP A 255 -8.27 8.03 -4.05
N ARG A 256 -9.47 7.51 -3.81
CA ARG A 256 -10.71 8.27 -3.95
C ARG A 256 -11.09 9.05 -2.69
N ASN A 257 -10.23 9.00 -1.67
CA ASN A 257 -10.47 9.50 -0.31
C ASN A 257 -11.75 8.92 0.31
N GLY A 258 -11.97 7.63 0.07
CA GLY A 258 -13.06 6.85 0.66
C GLY A 258 -12.78 6.47 2.11
N GLU A 259 -13.82 6.04 2.79
CA GLU A 259 -13.76 5.68 4.20
C GLU A 259 -13.11 4.31 4.42
N TYR A 260 -12.35 4.18 5.50
CA TYR A 260 -11.72 2.92 5.88
C TYR A 260 -11.52 2.79 7.39
N LEU A 261 -11.59 1.55 7.87
CA LEU A 261 -11.21 1.17 9.22
C LEU A 261 -9.87 0.43 9.16
N GLY A 262 -8.86 0.94 9.84
CA GLY A 262 -7.60 0.25 10.04
C GLY A 262 -7.50 -0.26 11.47
N LEU A 263 -7.17 -1.55 11.62
CA LEU A 263 -7.00 -2.23 12.90
C LEU A 263 -5.58 -2.78 13.03
N GLY A 264 -5.12 -2.92 14.27
CA GLY A 264 -3.76 -3.32 14.57
C GLY A 264 -2.81 -2.13 14.73
N PRO A 265 -1.57 -2.42 15.14
CA PRO A 265 -0.57 -1.42 15.50
C PRO A 265 -0.14 -0.61 14.28
N GLY A 266 -0.13 0.72 14.42
CA GLY A 266 0.24 1.66 13.37
C GLY A 266 -0.84 1.98 12.34
N SER A 267 -1.93 1.20 12.32
CA SER A 267 -3.02 1.41 11.36
C SER A 267 -3.74 2.73 11.57
N PHE A 268 -3.99 3.44 10.48
CA PHE A 268 -4.90 4.58 10.46
C PHE A 268 -6.30 4.15 10.05
N SER A 269 -7.29 4.91 10.53
CA SER A 269 -8.68 4.86 10.10
C SER A 269 -9.11 6.23 9.60
N TYR A 270 -10.04 6.26 8.66
CA TYR A 270 -10.75 7.47 8.24
C TYR A 270 -12.25 7.15 8.12
N LEU A 271 -13.02 7.59 9.11
CA LEU A 271 -14.47 7.33 9.21
C LEU A 271 -15.19 8.59 9.67
N ASN A 272 -16.32 8.92 9.04
CA ASN A 272 -17.18 10.06 9.37
C ASN A 272 -16.42 11.40 9.45
N GLY A 273 -15.42 11.60 8.58
CA GLY A 273 -14.60 12.82 8.57
C GLY A 273 -13.54 12.89 9.69
N VAL A 274 -13.34 11.80 10.44
CA VAL A 274 -12.31 11.71 11.49
C VAL A 274 -11.21 10.78 11.03
N ARG A 275 -9.97 11.28 10.99
CA ARG A 275 -8.77 10.46 10.82
C ARG A 275 -8.21 10.11 12.19
N CYS A 276 -7.96 8.84 12.45
CA CYS A 276 -7.39 8.45 13.73
C CYS A 276 -6.41 7.27 13.62
N GLN A 277 -5.50 7.19 14.58
CA GLN A 277 -4.58 6.06 14.78
C GLN A 277 -4.71 5.60 16.21
N PHE A 278 -5.06 4.33 16.42
CA PHE A 278 -5.27 3.79 17.77
C PHE A 278 -3.96 3.75 18.56
N ALA A 279 -2.92 3.09 18.02
CA ALA A 279 -1.61 3.05 18.62
C ALA A 279 -0.52 3.16 17.55
N ARG A 280 0.44 4.07 17.76
CA ARG A 280 1.50 4.36 16.78
C ARG A 280 2.57 3.27 16.64
N ASP A 281 2.73 2.44 17.66
CA ASP A 281 3.79 1.43 17.74
C ASP A 281 3.35 0.21 18.56
N MET A 282 4.09 -0.91 18.42
CA MET A 282 3.77 -2.17 19.10
C MET A 282 3.75 -2.05 20.63
N LYS A 283 4.69 -1.29 21.20
CA LYS A 283 4.82 -1.17 22.66
C LYS A 283 3.60 -0.46 23.22
N ASN A 284 3.17 0.60 22.55
CA ASN A 284 2.00 1.36 22.95
C ASN A 284 0.72 0.55 22.73
N TYR A 285 0.64 -0.22 21.63
CA TYR A 285 -0.49 -1.11 21.34
C TYR A 285 -0.75 -2.09 22.48
N PHE A 286 0.28 -2.82 22.93
CA PHE A 286 0.13 -3.76 24.05
C PHE A 286 -0.25 -3.07 25.37
N ARG A 287 0.44 -1.98 25.72
CA ARG A 287 0.17 -1.23 26.95
C ARG A 287 -1.28 -0.75 27.03
N LYS A 288 -1.79 -0.18 25.94
CA LYS A 288 -3.16 0.35 25.86
C LYS A 288 -4.18 -0.77 25.98
N CYS A 289 -3.93 -1.89 25.33
CA CYS A 289 -4.77 -3.07 25.41
C CYS A 289 -4.88 -3.66 26.81
N GLU A 290 -3.74 -3.85 27.47
CA GLU A 290 -3.66 -4.39 28.84
C GLU A 290 -4.40 -3.48 29.83
N ALA A 291 -4.32 -2.16 29.63
CA ALA A 291 -5.04 -1.18 30.43
C ALA A 291 -6.53 -1.04 30.08
N GLY A 292 -7.01 -1.63 28.99
CA GLY A 292 -8.35 -1.38 28.43
C GLY A 292 -8.54 0.06 27.96
N ASP A 293 -7.46 0.76 27.62
CA ASP A 293 -7.43 2.13 27.11
C ASP A 293 -7.55 2.13 25.58
N TRP A 294 -8.75 2.45 25.09
CA TRP A 294 -9.07 2.49 23.66
C TRP A 294 -9.05 3.91 23.07
N THR A 295 -8.40 4.87 23.75
CA THR A 295 -8.20 6.20 23.20
C THR A 295 -7.29 6.14 21.98
N ASN A 296 -7.41 7.07 21.04
CA ASN A 296 -6.50 7.15 19.90
C ASN A 296 -5.21 7.91 20.28
N ASP A 297 -4.06 7.50 19.74
CA ASP A 297 -2.82 8.28 19.85
C ASP A 297 -2.88 9.55 18.98
N ILE A 298 -3.57 9.45 17.83
CA ILE A 298 -3.81 10.56 16.90
C ILE A 298 -5.29 10.57 16.56
N GLU A 299 -5.93 11.73 16.64
CA GLU A 299 -7.31 11.93 16.23
C GLU A 299 -7.49 13.35 15.68
N ASP A 300 -7.78 13.45 14.39
CA ASP A 300 -7.96 14.69 13.66
C ASP A 300 -9.36 14.72 13.06
N VAL A 301 -10.15 15.74 13.43
CA VAL A 301 -11.46 16.01 12.82
C VAL A 301 -11.24 16.97 11.66
N LEU A 302 -11.41 16.48 10.43
CA LEU A 302 -11.12 17.27 9.25
C LEU A 302 -12.24 18.29 8.98
N THR A 303 -11.84 19.52 8.71
CA THR A 303 -12.70 20.56 8.14
C THR A 303 -13.07 20.21 6.70
N ASP A 304 -14.12 20.81 6.15
CA ASP A 304 -14.52 20.55 4.77
C ASP A 304 -13.45 21.01 3.76
N GLU A 305 -12.70 22.06 4.09
CA GLU A 305 -11.56 22.52 3.30
C GLU A 305 -10.41 21.50 3.29
N GLU A 306 -10.10 20.88 4.43
CA GLU A 306 -9.08 19.83 4.52
C GLU A 306 -9.51 18.58 3.75
N LYS A 307 -10.77 18.16 3.90
CA LYS A 307 -11.33 17.02 3.14
C LYS A 307 -11.22 17.27 1.64
N GLU A 308 -11.51 18.48 1.19
CA GLU A 308 -11.44 18.85 -0.22
C GLU A 308 -9.99 18.84 -0.72
N THR A 309 -9.07 19.43 0.05
CA THR A 309 -7.62 19.45 -0.22
C THR A 309 -7.04 18.04 -0.35
N GLU A 310 -7.34 17.18 0.61
CA GLU A 310 -6.88 15.79 0.61
C GLU A 310 -7.52 14.98 -0.51
N SER A 311 -8.82 15.17 -0.77
CA SER A 311 -9.51 14.49 -1.87
C SER A 311 -8.91 14.86 -3.21
N PHE A 312 -8.53 16.12 -3.41
CA PHE A 312 -7.86 16.58 -4.62
C PHE A 312 -6.50 15.92 -4.77
N ALA A 313 -5.67 15.96 -3.72
CA ALA A 313 -4.34 15.36 -3.71
C ALA A 313 -4.38 13.85 -4.00
N MET A 314 -5.27 13.12 -3.35
CA MET A 314 -5.41 11.68 -3.50
C MET A 314 -5.94 11.30 -4.89
N ARG A 315 -6.98 11.98 -5.38
CA ARG A 315 -7.60 11.65 -6.68
C ARG A 315 -6.72 12.03 -7.86
N LEU A 316 -5.90 13.08 -7.75
CA LEU A 316 -4.97 13.47 -8.81
C LEU A 316 -3.89 12.40 -9.07
N ARG A 317 -3.64 11.49 -8.11
CA ARG A 317 -2.79 10.29 -8.32
C ARG A 317 -3.39 9.28 -9.30
N LEU A 318 -4.71 9.30 -9.49
CA LEU A 318 -5.40 8.39 -10.40
C LEU A 318 -5.20 8.83 -11.86
N SER A 319 -5.15 7.86 -12.76
CA SER A 319 -5.11 8.08 -14.22
C SER A 319 -6.27 8.90 -14.77
N GLY A 320 -7.43 8.86 -14.09
CA GLY A 320 -8.59 9.69 -14.43
C GLY A 320 -8.46 11.16 -13.98
N GLY A 321 -7.51 11.46 -13.10
CA GLY A 321 -7.31 12.79 -12.56
C GLY A 321 -8.48 13.31 -11.73
N VAL A 322 -8.69 14.61 -11.78
CA VAL A 322 -9.70 15.33 -11.00
C VAL A 322 -10.48 16.30 -11.88
N ILE A 323 -11.76 16.48 -11.60
CA ILE A 323 -12.59 17.53 -12.22
C ILE A 323 -12.50 18.75 -11.30
N PRO A 324 -11.91 19.89 -11.74
CA PRO A 324 -11.78 21.09 -10.92
C PRO A 324 -13.08 21.58 -10.26
N ALA A 325 -14.22 21.40 -10.93
CA ALA A 325 -15.53 21.81 -10.43
C ALA A 325 -15.98 21.04 -9.16
N ASP A 326 -15.42 19.86 -8.91
CA ASP A 326 -15.67 19.09 -7.68
C ASP A 326 -14.99 19.71 -6.45
N PHE A 327 -14.13 20.72 -6.66
CA PHE A 327 -13.30 21.34 -5.63
C PHE A 327 -13.50 22.88 -5.58
N PRO A 328 -14.71 23.35 -5.21
CA PRO A 328 -15.06 24.76 -5.23
C PRO A 328 -14.34 25.62 -4.16
N ALA A 329 -13.89 25.06 -3.04
CA ALA A 329 -13.16 25.81 -2.01
C ALA A 329 -11.65 25.85 -2.26
N LEU A 330 -11.09 24.77 -2.81
CA LEU A 330 -9.66 24.60 -3.08
C LEU A 330 -9.26 25.21 -4.41
N TYR A 331 -9.98 24.91 -5.50
CA TYR A 331 -9.54 25.25 -6.85
C TYR A 331 -9.28 26.76 -7.05
N PRO A 332 -10.08 27.70 -6.50
CA PRO A 332 -9.78 29.13 -6.59
C PRO A 332 -8.40 29.53 -6.04
N ARG A 333 -7.84 28.76 -5.09
CA ARG A 333 -6.55 29.04 -4.44
C ARG A 333 -5.36 28.38 -5.14
N ILE A 334 -5.61 27.39 -5.98
CA ILE A 334 -4.57 26.62 -6.69
C ILE A 334 -4.62 26.79 -8.20
N GLY A 335 -5.67 27.43 -8.75
CA GLY A 335 -5.91 27.51 -10.19
C GLY A 335 -4.77 28.12 -11.01
N GLU A 336 -4.04 29.10 -10.47
CA GLU A 336 -2.84 29.64 -11.14
C GLU A 336 -1.72 28.61 -11.23
N ARG A 337 -1.45 27.90 -10.15
CA ARG A 337 -0.45 26.82 -10.11
C ARG A 337 -0.85 25.64 -10.99
N VAL A 338 -2.14 25.32 -11.07
CA VAL A 338 -2.65 24.33 -12.03
C VAL A 338 -2.36 24.75 -13.47
N ARG A 339 -2.60 26.02 -13.83
CA ARG A 339 -2.27 26.55 -15.17
C ARG A 339 -0.78 26.44 -15.47
N GLU A 340 0.08 26.79 -14.52
CA GLU A 340 1.53 26.66 -14.69
C GLU A 340 1.96 25.20 -14.93
N LEU A 341 1.37 24.26 -14.18
CA LEU A 341 1.67 22.83 -14.39
C LEU A 341 1.13 22.27 -15.71
N LEU A 342 0.04 22.83 -16.23
CA LEU A 342 -0.46 22.52 -17.58
C LEU A 342 0.51 23.05 -18.65
N GLU A 343 0.97 24.30 -18.51
CA GLU A 343 1.92 24.93 -19.44
C GLU A 343 3.29 24.24 -19.45
N THR A 344 3.75 23.77 -18.28
CA THR A 344 5.02 23.07 -18.11
C THR A 344 4.93 21.55 -18.35
N GLY A 345 3.75 21.05 -18.70
CA GLY A 345 3.49 19.67 -19.12
C GLY A 345 3.54 18.63 -18.02
N PHE A 346 3.40 19.02 -16.74
CA PHE A 346 3.23 18.08 -15.63
C PHE A 346 1.78 17.64 -15.47
N LEU A 347 0.84 18.51 -15.86
CA LEU A 347 -0.58 18.21 -15.99
C LEU A 347 -1.01 18.28 -17.45
N GLU A 348 -2.08 17.58 -17.77
CA GLU A 348 -2.80 17.72 -19.05
C GLU A 348 -4.30 17.79 -18.82
N SER A 349 -5.01 18.44 -19.74
CA SER A 349 -6.47 18.44 -19.78
C SER A 349 -6.99 17.18 -20.48
N ALA A 350 -7.96 16.52 -19.87
CA ALA A 350 -8.64 15.34 -20.38
C ALA A 350 -10.16 15.55 -20.29
N GLY A 351 -10.73 16.24 -21.27
CA GLY A 351 -12.10 16.73 -21.20
C GLY A 351 -12.25 17.76 -20.08
N ASP A 352 -13.19 17.54 -19.16
CA ASP A 352 -13.40 18.39 -17.97
C ASP A 352 -12.43 18.09 -16.81
N ALA A 353 -11.62 17.04 -16.93
CA ALA A 353 -10.65 16.64 -15.92
C ALA A 353 -9.25 17.20 -16.21
N ILE A 354 -8.46 17.35 -15.15
CA ILE A 354 -7.00 17.52 -15.21
C ILE A 354 -6.34 16.28 -14.61
N ARG A 355 -5.27 15.79 -15.23
CA ARG A 355 -4.54 14.61 -14.76
C ARG A 355 -3.04 14.77 -14.92
N LEU A 356 -2.27 13.98 -14.17
CA LEU A 356 -0.82 13.89 -14.30
C LEU A 356 -0.45 13.31 -15.67
N THR A 357 0.49 13.97 -16.36
CA THR A 357 1.18 13.38 -17.51
C THR A 357 2.18 12.32 -17.04
N ALA A 358 2.83 11.60 -17.96
CA ALA A 358 3.94 10.71 -17.58
C ALA A 358 5.04 11.44 -16.78
N LYS A 359 5.31 12.70 -17.15
CA LYS A 359 6.24 13.58 -16.42
C LYS A 359 5.72 13.92 -15.02
N GLY A 360 4.44 14.24 -14.89
CA GLY A 360 3.78 14.47 -13.60
C GLY A 360 3.78 13.25 -12.68
N LYS A 361 3.54 12.06 -13.22
CA LYS A 361 3.54 10.80 -12.46
C LYS A 361 4.94 10.40 -11.98
N PHE A 362 6.00 10.83 -12.67
CA PHE A 362 7.37 10.57 -12.24
C PHE A 362 7.80 11.44 -11.05
N LEU A 363 7.26 12.67 -10.94
CA LEU A 363 7.55 13.61 -9.85
C LEU A 363 6.26 14.04 -9.14
N PRO A 364 5.50 13.09 -8.57
CA PRO A 364 4.18 13.39 -8.03
C PRO A 364 4.28 14.26 -6.78
N GLU A 365 5.28 14.03 -5.92
CA GLU A 365 5.46 14.80 -4.68
C GLU A 365 5.85 16.25 -4.95
N ASP A 366 6.65 16.52 -5.99
CA ASP A 366 6.96 17.90 -6.41
C ASP A 366 5.71 18.61 -6.92
N VAL A 367 4.88 17.91 -7.70
CA VAL A 367 3.60 18.44 -8.19
C VAL A 367 2.65 18.76 -7.02
N PHE A 368 2.48 17.83 -6.06
CA PHE A 368 1.63 18.05 -4.90
C PHE A 368 2.16 19.16 -3.99
N GLY A 369 3.48 19.15 -3.73
CA GLY A 369 4.16 20.18 -2.96
C GLY A 369 3.94 21.56 -3.58
N PHE A 370 4.10 21.69 -4.90
CA PHE A 370 3.84 22.94 -5.61
C PHE A 370 2.37 23.37 -5.49
N LEU A 371 1.43 22.49 -5.82
CA LEU A 371 -0.01 22.77 -5.83
C LEU A 371 -0.56 23.15 -4.45
N LEU A 372 -0.06 22.53 -3.38
CA LEU A 372 -0.62 22.63 -2.03
C LEU A 372 0.24 23.43 -1.06
N GLN A 373 1.27 24.12 -1.55
CA GLN A 373 1.98 25.15 -0.79
C GLN A 373 0.95 26.08 -0.12
N LYS A 374 1.07 26.26 1.19
CA LYS A 374 0.32 27.28 1.92
C LYS A 374 0.76 28.62 1.35
N THR A 375 -0.15 29.34 0.69
CA THR A 375 0.10 30.75 0.35
C THR A 375 0.40 31.47 1.64
N GLU A 376 1.63 31.95 1.82
CA GLU A 376 1.94 32.90 2.87
C GLU A 376 1.00 34.09 2.66
N THR A 377 0.04 34.26 3.57
CA THR A 377 -0.71 35.51 3.65
C THR A 377 0.34 36.60 3.89
N PRO A 378 0.50 37.61 3.01
CA PRO A 378 1.39 38.71 3.30
C PRO A 378 0.90 39.32 4.60
N GLY A 379 1.72 39.21 5.65
CA GLY A 379 1.42 39.76 6.95
C GLY A 379 1.03 41.23 6.76
N ILE A 380 -0.20 41.55 7.16
CA ILE A 380 -0.57 42.94 7.42
C ILE A 380 0.40 43.40 8.51
N ARG A 381 1.27 44.33 8.14
CA ARG A 381 2.28 44.96 8.99
C ARG A 381 1.69 45.57 10.25
#